data_AF-A0AAU5WI03-F1
#
_entry.id   AF-A0AAU5WI03-F1
#
_cell.length_a   1.000
_cell.length_b   1.000
_cell.length_c   1.000
_cell.angle_alpha   90.00
_cell.angle_beta   90.00
_cell.angle_gamma   90.00
#
_symmetry.space_group_name_H-M   'P 1'
#
loop_
_entity.id
_entity.type
_entity.pdbx_description
1 polymer ?
#
loop_
_entity_poly.entity_id
_entity_poly.type
_entity_poly.pdbx_seq_one_letter_code
_entity_poly.pdbx_strand_id
1 'polypeptide(L)'
;MAWENSNRADRLPKDWRRTRARILRRDRRTCQLTGPDCIGTATEVDHIQAGDDHDPANLQAVCTRCHASKSGHEGGTASTQARAARPRLRPAESHPGLL
;
A
#
# COMPACT_ATOMS: atom_id res chain seq x y z
N MET A 1 7.41 -7.27 -16.82
CA MET A 1 6.38 -7.35 -15.76
C MET A 1 6.70 -6.27 -14.72
N ALA A 2 5.81 -5.31 -14.50
CA ALA A 2 6.12 -4.01 -13.86
C ALA A 2 5.95 -3.97 -12.33
N TRP A 3 6.29 -5.05 -11.62
CA TRP A 3 6.13 -5.14 -10.16
C TRP A 3 7.43 -5.46 -9.40
N GLU A 4 8.52 -5.74 -10.12
CA GLU A 4 9.74 -6.31 -9.54
C GLU A 4 10.73 -5.27 -8.97
N ASN A 5 10.50 -3.97 -9.18
CA ASN A 5 11.44 -2.90 -8.80
C ASN A 5 10.86 -1.89 -7.79
N SER A 6 10.18 -2.39 -6.76
CA SER A 6 9.72 -1.53 -5.66
C SER A 6 10.91 -1.21 -4.74
N ASN A 7 11.57 -0.07 -4.96
CA ASN A 7 12.60 0.50 -4.08
C ASN A 7 12.09 0.82 -2.65
N ARG A 8 10.86 0.44 -2.28
CA ARG A 8 10.32 0.64 -0.93
C ARG A 8 11.09 -0.18 0.11
N ALA A 9 11.60 -1.35 -0.26
CA ALA A 9 12.40 -2.17 0.65
C ALA A 9 13.75 -1.52 0.98
N ASP A 10 14.31 -0.75 0.05
CA ASP A 10 15.60 -0.05 0.21
C ASP A 10 15.52 1.17 1.15
N ARG A 11 14.32 1.71 1.34
CA ARG A 11 14.05 2.85 2.23
C ARG A 11 13.78 2.44 3.68
N LEU A 12 13.71 1.14 3.94
CA LEU A 12 13.48 0.64 5.28
C LEU A 12 14.71 0.95 6.16
N PRO A 13 14.51 1.46 7.39
CA PRO A 13 15.59 1.66 8.33
C PRO A 13 16.38 0.37 8.55
N LYS A 14 17.70 0.46 8.77
CA LYS A 14 18.56 -0.70 9.08
C LYS A 14 18.00 -1.60 10.19
N ASP A 15 17.24 -1.01 11.12
CA ASP A 15 16.62 -1.68 12.27
C ASP A 15 15.20 -2.21 12.02
N TRP A 16 14.72 -2.26 10.77
CA TRP A 16 13.35 -2.65 10.45
C TRP A 16 12.94 -4.00 11.03
N ARG A 17 13.83 -4.99 11.03
CA ARG A 17 13.55 -6.31 11.64
C ARG A 17 13.23 -6.20 13.13
N ARG A 18 13.94 -5.32 13.85
CA ARG A 18 13.72 -5.07 15.28
C ARG A 18 12.42 -4.31 15.52
N THR A 19 12.14 -3.29 14.71
CA THR A 19 10.88 -2.54 14.74
C THR A 19 9.69 -3.47 14.46
N ARG A 20 9.74 -4.26 13.39
CA ARG A 20 8.71 -5.24 13.05
C ARG A 20 8.44 -6.22 14.20
N ALA A 21 9.50 -6.78 14.79
CA ALA A 21 9.34 -7.68 15.93
C ALA A 21 8.75 -6.98 17.16
N ARG A 22 9.08 -5.71 17.40
CA ARG A 22 8.48 -4.90 18.48
C ARG A 22 6.99 -4.70 18.26
N ILE A 23 6.56 -4.31 17.07
CA ILE A 23 5.14 -4.08 16.75
C ILE A 23 4.33 -5.37 16.86
N LEU A 24 4.81 -6.47 16.28
CA LEU A 24 4.14 -7.77 16.39
C LEU A 24 4.01 -8.24 17.85
N ARG A 25 5.00 -7.96 18.71
CA ARG A 25 4.90 -8.26 20.15
C ARG A 25 3.93 -7.32 20.86
N ARG A 26 3.99 -6.02 20.60
CA ARG A 26 3.08 -5.00 21.17
C ARG A 26 1.63 -5.38 20.93
N ASP A 27 1.32 -5.76 19.70
CA ASP A 27 -0.03 -6.09 19.26
C ASP A 27 -0.37 -7.57 19.50
N ARG A 28 0.48 -8.31 20.21
CA ARG A 28 0.31 -9.73 20.56
C ARG A 28 0.05 -10.63 19.35
N ARG A 29 0.55 -10.25 18.18
CA ARG A 29 0.29 -10.90 16.89
C ARG A 29 -1.20 -10.97 16.56
N THR A 30 -1.98 -10.00 17.02
CA THR A 30 -3.39 -9.84 16.69
C THR A 30 -3.54 -8.77 15.63
N CYS A 31 -4.30 -9.07 14.58
CA CYS A 31 -4.59 -8.13 13.50
C CYS A 31 -5.40 -6.93 14.03
N GLN A 32 -4.87 -5.72 13.84
CA GLN A 32 -5.51 -4.48 14.30
C GLN A 32 -6.59 -3.94 13.33
N LEU A 33 -6.58 -4.38 12.06
CA LEU A 33 -7.54 -3.90 11.05
C LEU A 33 -8.92 -4.57 11.14
N THR A 34 -9.00 -5.78 11.69
CA THR A 34 -10.25 -6.57 11.89
C THR A 34 -11.25 -6.47 10.73
N GLY A 35 -10.75 -6.55 9.49
CA GLY A 35 -11.59 -6.44 8.29
C GLY A 35 -12.46 -7.68 8.03
N PRO A 36 -13.27 -7.66 6.96
CA PRO A 36 -14.23 -8.73 6.64
C PRO A 36 -13.60 -10.12 6.49
N ASP A 37 -12.42 -10.19 5.83
CA ASP A 37 -11.68 -11.43 5.58
C ASP A 37 -10.52 -11.64 6.56
N CYS A 38 -10.62 -11.07 7.77
CA CYS A 38 -9.54 -11.12 8.75
C CYS A 38 -9.35 -12.54 9.32
N ILE A 39 -8.11 -13.04 9.30
CA ILE A 39 -7.74 -14.32 9.90
C ILE A 39 -7.31 -14.21 11.38
N GLY A 40 -7.41 -13.00 11.95
CA GLY A 40 -7.09 -12.70 13.36
C GLY A 40 -5.59 -12.65 13.69
N THR A 41 -4.78 -13.55 13.11
CA THR A 41 -3.34 -13.62 13.39
C THR A 41 -2.56 -12.67 12.49
N ALA A 42 -1.82 -11.74 13.09
CA ALA A 42 -0.94 -10.83 12.40
C ALA A 42 0.44 -11.44 12.14
N THR A 43 0.84 -11.40 10.89
CA THR A 43 2.15 -11.86 10.37
C THR A 43 2.94 -10.72 9.75
N GLU A 44 2.31 -9.58 9.53
CA GLU A 44 2.86 -8.43 8.82
C GLU A 44 2.69 -7.16 9.66
N VAL A 45 3.43 -6.12 9.29
CA VAL A 45 3.33 -4.79 9.90
C VAL A 45 3.07 -3.81 8.77
N ASP A 46 2.08 -2.96 8.98
CA ASP A 46 1.58 -2.00 8.01
C ASP A 46 1.52 -0.60 8.62
N HIS A 47 1.64 0.42 7.77
CA HIS A 47 1.56 1.81 8.20
C HIS A 47 0.10 2.22 8.41
N ILE A 48 -0.27 2.81 9.54
CA ILE A 48 -1.63 3.32 9.77
C ILE A 48 -1.96 4.39 8.73
N GLN A 49 -1.10 5.39 8.59
CA GLN A 49 -1.13 6.39 7.53
C GLN A 49 -0.09 6.06 6.46
N ALA A 50 -0.52 6.04 5.19
CA ALA A 50 0.37 5.78 4.06
C ALA A 50 1.47 6.84 3.96
N GLY A 51 2.72 6.40 3.72
CA GLY A 51 3.89 7.26 3.65
C GLY A 51 5.18 6.50 3.95
N ASP A 52 6.27 7.24 4.12
CA ASP A 52 7.59 6.72 4.54
C ASP A 52 7.85 6.95 6.05
N ASP A 53 6.79 7.19 6.83
CA ASP A 53 6.89 7.37 8.28
C ASP A 53 6.88 6.02 9.02
N HIS A 54 8.07 5.59 9.43
CA HIS A 54 8.33 4.33 10.11
C HIS A 54 8.27 4.45 11.65
N ASP A 55 7.67 5.51 12.19
CA ASP A 55 7.47 5.65 13.63
C ASP A 55 6.62 4.47 14.16
N PRO A 56 7.02 3.80 15.26
CA PRO A 56 6.21 2.76 15.89
C PRO A 56 4.74 3.12 16.15
N ALA A 57 4.42 4.40 16.36
CA ALA A 57 3.06 4.90 16.52
C ALA A 57 2.27 4.87 15.21
N ASN A 58 2.92 5.03 14.06
CA ASN A 58 2.31 4.89 12.73
C ASN A 58 2.34 3.45 12.22
N LEU A 59 2.79 2.46 13.02
CA LEU A 59 2.84 1.06 12.60
C LEU A 59 1.85 0.21 13.38
N GLN A 60 1.23 -0.76 12.71
CA GLN A 60 0.28 -1.71 13.29
C GLN A 60 0.49 -3.14 12.77
N ALA A 61 0.23 -4.13 13.61
CA ALA A 61 0.26 -5.53 13.22
C ALA A 61 -0.99 -5.91 12.43
N VAL A 62 -0.79 -6.52 11.26
CA VAL A 62 -1.88 -6.89 10.35
C VAL A 62 -1.70 -8.32 9.85
N CYS A 63 -2.84 -8.95 9.52
CA CYS A 63 -2.82 -10.22 8.82
C CYS A 63 -2.70 -10.01 7.31
N THR A 64 -2.18 -11.01 6.60
CA THR A 64 -1.95 -10.95 5.16
C THR A 64 -3.21 -10.62 4.36
N ARG A 65 -4.40 -11.07 4.80
CA ARG A 65 -5.68 -10.75 4.13
C ARG A 65 -6.05 -9.28 4.26
N CYS A 66 -5.98 -8.72 5.47
CA CYS A 66 -6.27 -7.31 5.70
C CYS A 66 -5.24 -6.41 5.03
N HIS A 67 -3.96 -6.78 5.05
CA HIS A 67 -2.90 -6.04 4.39
C HIS A 67 -3.07 -5.99 2.87
N ALA A 68 -3.40 -7.13 2.24
CA ALA A 68 -3.69 -7.20 0.81
C ALA A 68 -4.93 -6.37 0.42
N SER A 69 -6.00 -6.46 1.21
CA SER A 69 -7.20 -5.63 1.01
C SER A 69 -6.85 -4.14 1.05
N LYS A 70 -6.16 -3.68 2.10
CA LYS A 70 -5.74 -2.28 2.24
C LYS A 70 -4.85 -1.82 1.08
N SER A 71 -3.82 -2.60 0.73
CA SER A 71 -2.94 -2.29 -0.40
C SER A 71 -3.71 -2.17 -1.71
N GLY A 72 -4.73 -3.01 -1.92
CA GLY A 72 -5.63 -2.94 -3.07
C GLY A 72 -6.46 -1.65 -3.09
N HIS A 73 -7.01 -1.25 -1.95
CA HIS A 73 -7.75 0.01 -1.81
C HIS A 73 -6.85 1.23 -2.08
N GLU A 74 -5.66 1.28 -1.49
CA GLU A 74 -4.69 2.37 -1.67
C GLU A 74 -4.19 2.47 -3.12
N GLY A 75 -3.90 1.33 -3.75
CA GLY A 75 -3.54 1.27 -5.17
C GLY A 75 -4.68 1.74 -6.08
N GLY A 76 -5.92 1.36 -5.74
CA GLY A 76 -7.13 1.82 -6.43
C GLY A 76 -7.32 3.33 -6.34
N THR A 77 -7.18 3.91 -5.14
CA THR A 77 -7.28 5.37 -4.93
C THR A 77 -6.17 6.13 -5.65
N ALA A 78 -4.92 5.66 -5.58
CA ALA A 78 -3.79 6.31 -6.26
C ALA A 78 -3.96 6.26 -7.79
N SER A 79 -4.44 5.13 -8.34
CA SER A 79 -4.70 5.01 -9.78
C SER A 79 -5.83 5.92 -10.26
N THR A 80 -6.87 6.10 -9.43
CA THR A 80 -7.98 7.01 -9.70
C THR A 80 -7.52 8.47 -9.68
N GLN A 81 -6.74 8.86 -8.67
CA GLN A 81 -6.15 10.20 -8.58
C GLN A 81 -5.22 10.49 -9.76
N ALA A 82 -4.35 9.54 -10.13
CA ALA A 82 -3.47 9.67 -11.30
C ALA A 82 -4.26 9.80 -12.62
N ARG A 83 -5.38 9.07 -12.77
CA ARG A 83 -6.27 9.21 -13.93
C ARG A 83 -7.01 10.55 -13.95
N ALA A 84 -7.41 11.07 -12.80
CA ALA A 84 -8.07 12.37 -12.68
C ALA A 84 -7.10 13.53 -12.96
N ALA A 85 -5.83 13.41 -12.55
CA ALA A 85 -4.78 14.40 -12.80
C ALA A 85 -4.22 14.38 -14.23
N ARG A 86 -4.48 13.31 -15.01
CA ARG A 86 -4.07 13.24 -16.41
C ARG A 86 -4.97 14.14 -17.26
N PRO A 87 -4.42 15.13 -18.00
CA PRO A 87 -5.23 15.91 -18.93
C PRO A 87 -5.83 14.95 -19.97
N ARG A 88 -7.16 15.03 -20.17
CA ARG A 88 -7.89 14.25 -21.17
C ARG A 88 -7.65 14.80 -22.57
N LEU A 89 -6.40 14.92 -22.99
CA LEU A 89 -6.06 15.21 -24.38
C LEU A 89 -6.15 13.90 -25.16
N ARG A 90 -7.34 13.59 -25.66
CA ARG A 90 -7.45 12.75 -26.85
C ARG A 90 -7.07 13.66 -28.02
N PRO A 91 -5.97 13.39 -28.75
CA PRO A 91 -5.76 14.06 -30.03
C PRO A 91 -7.00 13.78 -30.89
N ALA A 92 -7.62 14.81 -31.45
CA ALA A 92 -8.62 14.59 -32.48
C ALA A 92 -7.92 13.87 -33.63
N GLU A 93 -8.32 12.64 -33.93
CA GLU A 93 -7.89 11.98 -35.15
C GLU A 93 -8.36 12.84 -36.34
N SER A 94 -7.42 13.34 -37.15
CA SER A 94 -7.77 13.91 -38.46
C SER A 94 -8.16 12.75 -39.36
N HIS A 95 -9.46 12.54 -39.54
CA HIS A 95 -9.96 11.56 -40.51
C HIS A 95 -9.48 11.95 -41.92
N PRO A 96 -8.79 11.06 -42.66
CA PRO A 96 -8.39 11.32 -44.04
C PRO A 96 -9.62 11.14 -44.94
N GLY A 97 -10.43 12.18 -45.07
CA GLY A 97 -11.65 12.15 -45.88
C GLY A 97 -12.23 13.53 -46.22
N LEU A 98 -11.41 14.58 -46.20
CA LEU A 98 -11.81 15.94 -46.54
C LEU A 98 -10.88 16.49 -47.64
N LEU A 99 -11.00 15.91 -48.83
CA LEU A 99 -10.62 16.51 -50.12
C LEU A 99 -11.65 16.09 -51.17
#